data_AF-A0A366ERB4-F1
#
_entry.id   AF-A0A366ERB4-F1
#
_cell.length_a   1.000
_cell.length_b   1.000
_cell.length_c   1.000
_cell.angle_alpha   90.00
_cell.angle_beta   90.00
_cell.angle_gamma   90.00
#
_symmetry.space_group_name_H-M   'P 1'
#
loop_
_entity.id
_entity.type
_entity.pdbx_description
1 polymer ?
#
loop_
_entity_poly.entity_id
_entity_poly.type
_entity_poly.pdbx_seq_one_letter_code
_entity_poly.pdbx_strand_id
1 'polypeptide(L)'
;MRGKVLVQLALFVSMIMLFSPTILATSDINELNPNDYQENKFKKNSDLIHDQSSTNQKVQIPEEQKNLTFEGNSSNGLSELKEKIFQSEEKDTNTIKAKAENLKLFSQSESARLGSLEEGSSSSSSLSLLIAVFVGICILLLIVVIVIWNRTTQGKQSLGK
;
A
#
# COMPACT_ATOMS: atom_id res chain seq x y z
N MET A 1 -34.64 -38.39 -6.65
CA MET A 1 -33.32 -38.11 -6.02
C MET A 1 -32.95 -36.63 -6.04
N ARG A 2 -33.19 -35.90 -7.14
CA ARG A 2 -32.86 -34.46 -7.28
C ARG A 2 -33.44 -33.52 -6.21
N GLY A 3 -34.73 -33.66 -5.87
CA GLY A 3 -35.35 -32.82 -4.84
C GLY A 3 -34.77 -33.01 -3.44
N LYS A 4 -34.32 -34.23 -3.10
CA LYS A 4 -33.71 -34.54 -1.80
C LYS A 4 -32.33 -33.88 -1.65
N VAL A 5 -31.55 -33.83 -2.73
CA VAL A 5 -30.24 -33.16 -2.76
C VAL A 5 -30.39 -31.64 -2.65
N LEU A 6 -31.40 -31.07 -3.31
CA LEU A 6 -31.68 -29.63 -3.25
C LEU A 6 -32.12 -29.18 -1.85
N VAL A 7 -32.97 -29.99 -1.18
CA VAL A 7 -33.37 -29.75 0.20
C VAL A 7 -32.20 -29.91 1.18
N GLN A 8 -31.34 -30.91 0.98
CA GLN A 8 -30.15 -31.09 1.82
C GLN A 8 -29.14 -29.94 1.65
N LEU A 9 -28.94 -29.45 0.43
CA LEU A 9 -28.08 -28.29 0.16
C LEU A 9 -28.64 -27.02 0.83
N ALA A 10 -29.95 -26.79 0.72
CA ALA A 10 -30.61 -25.65 1.36
C ALA A 10 -30.48 -25.69 2.89
N LEU A 11 -30.64 -26.87 3.50
CA LEU A 11 -30.43 -27.06 4.94
C LEU A 11 -28.97 -26.80 5.35
N PHE A 12 -28.01 -27.24 4.55
CA PHE A 12 -26.59 -27.05 4.84
C PHE A 12 -26.19 -25.57 4.76
N VAL A 13 -26.68 -24.85 3.75
CA VAL A 13 -26.46 -23.40 3.62
C VAL A 13 -27.14 -22.63 4.76
N SER A 14 -28.37 -23.02 5.14
CA SER A 14 -29.06 -22.44 6.29
C SER A 14 -28.32 -22.68 7.59
N MET A 15 -27.70 -23.85 7.78
CA MET A 15 -26.89 -24.15 8.96
C MET A 15 -25.68 -23.22 9.03
N ILE A 16 -24.96 -23.01 7.92
CA ILE A 16 -23.77 -22.13 7.88
C ILE A 16 -24.13 -20.67 8.25
N MET A 17 -25.31 -20.20 7.83
CA MET A 17 -25.79 -18.85 8.16
C MET A 17 -26.09 -18.67 9.67
N LEU A 18 -26.43 -19.75 10.40
CA LEU A 18 -26.74 -19.68 11.84
C LEU A 18 -25.50 -19.63 12.74
N PHE A 19 -24.34 -20.10 12.27
CA PHE A 19 -23.10 -20.16 13.05
C PHE A 19 -22.05 -19.10 12.67
N SER A 20 -22.41 -18.15 11.80
CA SER A 20 -21.49 -17.09 11.41
C SER A 20 -21.50 -15.97 12.47
N PRO A 21 -20.36 -15.70 13.17
CA PRO A 21 -20.31 -14.59 14.11
C PRO A 21 -20.45 -13.27 13.35
N THR A 22 -21.32 -12.39 13.81
CA THR A 22 -21.41 -11.02 13.32
C THR A 22 -20.21 -10.23 13.83
N ILE A 23 -19.17 -10.09 13.01
CA ILE A 23 -18.06 -9.18 13.28
C ILE A 23 -18.53 -7.78 12.88
N LEU A 24 -18.99 -7.02 13.86
CA LEU A 24 -19.26 -5.59 13.72
C LEU A 24 -17.97 -4.84 14.06
N ALA A 25 -17.58 -3.88 13.23
CA ALA A 25 -16.57 -2.92 13.62
C ALA A 25 -17.12 -2.11 14.80
N THR A 26 -16.42 -2.10 15.93
CA THR A 26 -16.70 -1.14 17.00
C THR A 26 -16.35 0.25 16.45
N SER A 27 -17.37 1.07 16.22
CA SER A 27 -17.25 2.45 15.77
C SER A 27 -16.94 3.41 16.94
N ASP A 28 -16.70 2.88 18.14
CA ASP A 28 -16.54 3.70 19.33
C ASP A 28 -15.11 4.24 19.43
N ILE A 29 -14.96 5.51 19.05
CA ILE A 29 -13.71 6.25 19.16
C ILE A 29 -13.18 6.33 20.60
N ASN A 30 -14.03 6.10 21.61
CA ASN A 30 -13.65 6.13 23.02
C ASN A 30 -13.02 4.81 23.49
N GLU A 31 -13.10 3.73 22.72
CA GLU A 31 -12.44 2.44 22.99
C GLU A 31 -11.06 2.33 22.32
N LEU A 32 -10.66 3.31 21.51
CA LEU A 32 -9.36 3.32 20.86
C LEU A 32 -8.26 3.56 21.90
N ASN A 33 -7.44 2.55 22.17
CA ASN A 33 -6.21 2.73 22.94
C ASN A 33 -5.17 3.45 22.05
N PRO A 34 -4.72 4.67 22.41
CA PRO A 34 -3.73 5.38 21.62
C PRO A 34 -2.44 4.55 21.47
N ASN A 35 -1.82 4.63 20.29
CA ASN A 35 -0.52 4.00 20.07
C ASN A 35 0.56 4.85 20.76
N ASP A 36 0.91 4.50 22.00
CA ASP A 36 1.99 5.15 22.73
C ASP A 36 3.35 4.74 22.18
N TYR A 37 4.18 5.74 21.85
CA TYR A 37 5.56 5.51 21.42
C TYR A 37 6.38 4.90 22.57
N GLN A 38 6.90 3.70 22.37
CA GLN A 38 7.85 3.09 23.29
C GLN A 38 9.26 3.51 22.90
N GLU A 39 9.86 4.40 23.70
CA GLU A 39 11.25 4.79 23.52
C GLU A 39 12.18 3.62 23.82
N ASN A 40 12.65 2.96 22.76
CA ASN A 40 13.67 1.93 22.88
C ASN A 40 15.01 2.57 23.25
N LYS A 41 15.64 2.09 24.33
CA LYS A 41 16.97 2.54 24.74
C LYS A 41 18.00 2.16 23.66
N PHE A 42 18.33 3.11 22.79
CA PHE A 42 19.33 2.93 21.76
C PHE A 42 20.71 2.77 22.41
N LYS A 43 21.32 1.58 22.30
CA LYS A 43 22.70 1.36 22.72
C LYS A 43 23.64 1.88 21.64
N LYS A 44 24.13 3.11 21.82
CA LYS A 44 25.14 3.73 20.95
C LYS A 44 26.48 3.01 21.10
N ASN A 45 26.72 2.01 20.25
CA ASN A 45 28.02 1.33 20.15
C ASN A 45 29.01 2.20 19.35
N SER A 46 29.54 3.26 19.98
CA SER A 46 30.62 4.07 19.41
C SER A 46 32.03 3.53 19.72
N ASP A 47 32.12 2.37 20.39
CA ASP A 47 33.38 1.76 20.83
C ASP A 47 34.30 1.40 19.65
N LEU A 48 33.75 1.16 18.46
CA LEU A 48 34.53 0.87 17.25
C LEU A 48 35.08 2.12 16.53
N ILE A 49 34.66 3.33 16.93
CA ILE A 49 35.06 4.57 16.26
C ILE A 49 36.41 5.09 16.78
N HIS A 50 36.86 4.62 17.94
CA HIS A 50 38.14 5.01 18.53
C HIS A 50 39.09 3.81 18.55
N ASP A 51 39.67 3.51 17.39
CA ASP A 51 40.86 2.68 17.37
C ASP A 51 42.03 3.46 17.99
N GLN A 52 42.32 3.18 19.26
CA GLN A 52 43.44 3.74 20.03
C GLN A 52 44.79 3.49 19.34
N SER A 53 44.88 2.49 18.44
CA SER A 53 46.07 2.21 17.65
C SER A 53 46.34 3.29 16.59
N SER A 54 45.27 3.87 16.03
CA SER A 54 45.33 4.92 15.02
C SER A 54 45.65 6.30 15.59
N THR A 55 45.37 6.55 16.88
CA THR A 55 45.66 7.83 17.55
C THR A 55 47.17 8.06 17.76
N ASN A 56 47.96 6.99 17.91
CA ASN A 56 49.41 7.09 18.16
C ASN A 56 50.25 7.21 16.88
N GLN A 57 49.64 7.08 15.70
CA GLN A 57 50.32 7.23 14.42
C GLN A 57 49.87 8.53 13.75
N LYS A 58 50.12 9.68 14.40
CA LYS A 58 50.13 10.97 13.68
C LYS A 58 51.31 10.95 12.71
N VAL A 59 51.08 10.42 11.51
CA VAL A 59 52.01 10.56 10.40
C VAL A 59 52.20 12.06 10.18
N GLN A 60 53.44 12.52 10.30
CA GLN A 60 53.78 13.92 10.04
C GLN A 60 53.44 14.21 8.58
N ILE A 61 52.57 15.18 8.36
CA ILE A 61 52.15 15.61 7.02
C ILE A 61 53.41 16.09 6.29
N PRO A 62 53.77 15.50 5.12
CA PRO A 62 54.91 15.94 4.32
C PRO A 62 54.81 17.44 4.01
N GLU A 63 55.95 18.15 3.99
CA GLU A 63 55.95 19.62 3.81
C GLU A 63 55.28 20.08 2.51
N GLU A 64 55.31 19.26 1.47
CA GLU A 64 54.62 19.54 0.21
C GLU A 64 53.09 19.59 0.36
N GLN A 65 52.50 18.78 1.26
CA GLN A 65 51.07 18.80 1.55
C GLN A 65 50.69 19.95 2.49
N LYS A 66 51.66 20.51 3.23
CA LYS A 66 51.44 21.64 4.14
C LYS A 66 51.23 22.96 3.39
N ASN A 67 51.71 23.06 2.15
CA ASN A 67 51.46 24.19 1.23
C ASN A 67 50.15 24.06 0.44
N LEU A 68 49.36 23.00 0.66
CA LEU A 68 48.06 22.84 0.02
C LEU A 68 47.04 23.77 0.70
N THR A 69 46.78 24.93 0.11
CA THR A 69 45.74 25.85 0.58
C THR A 69 44.41 25.51 -0.09
N PHE A 70 43.31 25.51 0.68
CA PHE A 70 41.94 25.31 0.17
C PHE A 70 41.34 26.56 -0.51
N GLU A 71 42.13 27.62 -0.65
CA GLU A 71 41.81 28.81 -1.44
C GLU A 71 42.02 28.47 -2.91
N GLY A 72 41.12 27.64 -3.46
CA GLY A 72 41.01 27.50 -4.89
C GLY A 72 40.55 28.83 -5.51
N ASN A 73 41.02 29.14 -6.72
CA ASN A 73 40.39 30.18 -7.53
C ASN A 73 38.88 29.94 -7.52
N SER A 74 38.07 30.99 -7.29
CA SER A 74 36.61 30.93 -7.37
C SER A 74 36.21 30.56 -8.79
N SER A 75 36.29 29.28 -9.14
CA SER A 75 35.92 28.82 -10.46
C SER A 75 34.40 28.94 -10.52
N ASN A 76 33.93 29.69 -11.50
CA ASN A 76 32.51 29.91 -11.80
C ASN A 76 31.74 28.61 -12.09
N GLY A 77 32.42 27.45 -12.06
CA GLY A 77 31.84 26.13 -12.23
C GLY A 77 30.83 25.78 -11.14
N LEU A 78 30.89 26.36 -9.93
CA LEU A 78 29.83 26.12 -8.93
C LEU A 78 28.51 26.77 -9.34
N SER A 79 28.53 27.99 -9.89
CA SER A 79 27.32 28.63 -10.43
C SER A 79 26.78 27.89 -11.66
N GLU A 80 27.67 27.46 -12.55
CA GLU A 80 27.29 26.73 -13.77
C GLU A 80 26.75 25.33 -13.44
N LEU A 81 27.35 24.64 -12.47
CA LEU A 81 26.86 23.36 -11.93
C LEU A 81 25.54 23.53 -11.20
N LYS A 82 25.36 24.64 -10.47
CA LYS A 82 24.10 24.95 -9.79
C LYS A 82 22.97 25.13 -10.80
N GLU A 83 23.17 25.88 -11.88
CA GLU A 83 22.16 26.01 -12.95
C GLU A 83 21.87 24.69 -13.69
N LYS A 84 22.86 23.80 -13.76
CA LYS A 84 22.72 22.52 -14.48
C LYS A 84 22.08 21.42 -13.64
N ILE A 85 22.35 21.39 -12.33
CA ILE A 85 21.77 20.41 -11.39
C ILE A 85 20.40 20.89 -10.91
N PHE A 86 20.29 22.16 -10.58
CA PHE A 86 19.03 22.78 -10.23
C PHE A 86 18.50 23.43 -11.50
N GLN A 87 17.56 22.75 -12.19
CA GLN A 87 16.77 23.37 -13.24
C GLN A 87 16.39 24.76 -12.75
N SER A 88 16.82 25.79 -13.49
CA SER A 88 16.62 27.20 -13.17
C SER A 88 15.28 27.35 -12.48
N GLU A 89 15.27 27.97 -11.30
CA GLU A 89 14.03 28.43 -10.67
C GLU A 89 13.29 29.25 -11.72
N GLU A 90 12.39 28.62 -12.48
CA GLU A 90 11.19 29.26 -12.98
C GLU A 90 10.49 29.70 -11.71
N LYS A 91 10.90 30.90 -11.31
CA LYS A 91 10.44 31.65 -10.18
C LYS A 91 8.94 31.47 -10.12
N ASP A 92 8.50 30.86 -9.03
CA ASP A 92 7.13 31.00 -8.53
C ASP A 92 6.05 30.04 -9.07
N THR A 93 6.33 28.99 -9.86
CA THR A 93 5.24 28.11 -10.39
C THR A 93 5.27 26.63 -9.99
N ASN A 94 6.41 26.11 -9.51
CA ASN A 94 6.56 24.69 -9.16
C ASN A 94 6.62 24.40 -7.65
N THR A 95 6.50 25.41 -6.80
CA THR A 95 6.34 25.17 -5.36
C THR A 95 4.91 24.72 -5.04
N ILE A 96 4.77 23.84 -4.05
CA ILE A 96 3.46 23.35 -3.58
C ILE A 96 2.55 24.53 -3.21
N LYS A 97 3.12 25.57 -2.60
CA LYS A 97 2.40 26.81 -2.25
C LYS A 97 1.82 27.50 -3.49
N ALA A 98 2.64 27.75 -4.52
CA ALA A 98 2.18 28.43 -5.73
C ALA A 98 1.15 27.61 -6.52
N LYS A 99 1.34 26.29 -6.62
CA LYS A 99 0.35 25.40 -7.26
C LYS A 99 -0.95 25.34 -6.48
N ALA A 100 -0.89 25.25 -5.15
CA ALA A 100 -2.07 25.21 -4.31
C ALA A 100 -2.85 26.53 -4.33
N GLU A 101 -2.16 27.66 -4.41
CA GLU A 101 -2.76 28.99 -4.57
C GLU A 101 -3.40 29.13 -5.95
N ASN A 102 -2.72 28.73 -7.04
CA ASN A 102 -3.25 28.73 -8.40
C ASN A 102 -4.50 27.84 -8.53
N LEU A 103 -4.49 26.68 -7.87
CA LEU A 103 -5.62 25.74 -7.80
C LEU A 103 -6.63 26.08 -6.70
N LYS A 104 -6.45 27.19 -5.96
CA LYS A 104 -7.34 27.65 -4.88
C LYS A 104 -7.66 26.57 -3.84
N LEU A 105 -6.72 25.66 -3.56
CA LEU A 105 -6.94 24.51 -2.67
C LEU A 105 -7.15 24.90 -1.20
N PHE A 106 -6.71 26.11 -0.81
CA PHE A 106 -6.74 26.60 0.57
C PHE A 106 -7.32 28.00 0.71
N SER A 107 -8.04 28.50 -0.30
CA SER A 107 -8.63 29.85 -0.26
C SER A 107 -9.90 29.95 0.59
N GLN A 108 -10.40 28.83 1.13
CA GLN A 108 -11.57 28.79 1.99
C GLN A 108 -11.13 28.58 3.45
N SER A 109 -11.48 29.52 4.32
CA SER A 109 -11.17 29.48 5.76
C SER A 109 -12.16 28.62 6.56
N GLU A 110 -12.95 27.78 5.89
CA GLU A 110 -13.71 26.76 6.61
C GLU A 110 -12.75 25.69 7.08
N SER A 111 -12.80 25.41 8.37
CA SER A 111 -12.19 24.25 9.02
C SER A 111 -12.59 23.01 8.23
N ALA A 112 -11.73 22.62 7.28
CA ALA A 112 -11.89 21.42 6.50
C ALA A 112 -11.76 20.27 7.50
N ARG A 113 -12.91 19.78 7.96
CA ARG A 113 -13.01 18.52 8.67
C ARG A 113 -12.40 17.46 7.74
N LEU A 114 -11.18 17.06 8.06
CA LEU A 114 -10.42 15.99 7.42
C LEU A 114 -11.04 14.61 7.77
N GLY A 115 -12.36 14.48 7.62
CA GLY A 115 -13.13 13.31 8.01
C GLY A 115 -14.33 13.04 7.10
N SER A 116 -14.43 13.71 5.95
CA SER A 116 -15.47 13.47 4.96
C SER A 116 -14.90 13.49 3.55
N LEU A 117 -13.78 12.81 3.34
CA LEU A 117 -13.26 12.50 2.02
C LEU A 117 -12.97 11.00 1.89
N GLU A 118 -13.97 10.21 2.28
CA GLU A 118 -14.24 8.86 1.79
C GLU A 118 -15.77 8.85 1.58
N GLU A 119 -16.37 8.54 0.44
CA GLU A 119 -15.94 7.79 -0.72
C GLU A 119 -16.64 8.37 -1.96
N GLY A 120 -15.86 8.95 -2.87
CA GLY A 120 -16.33 9.19 -4.23
C GLY A 120 -16.45 7.83 -4.92
N SER A 121 -17.68 7.33 -5.03
CA SER A 121 -18.07 6.09 -5.72
C SER A 121 -17.69 6.10 -7.21
N SER A 122 -16.40 5.93 -7.50
CA SER A 122 -15.88 5.89 -8.87
C SER A 122 -14.54 5.15 -8.97
N SER A 123 -14.46 3.94 -8.40
CA SER A 123 -13.44 2.95 -8.82
C SER A 123 -13.78 1.47 -8.56
N SER A 124 -14.96 1.12 -8.06
CA SER A 124 -15.33 -0.28 -7.78
C SER A 124 -15.94 -1.05 -8.97
N SER A 125 -16.14 -0.40 -10.11
CA SER A 125 -16.90 -0.98 -11.24
C SER A 125 -16.16 -2.15 -11.93
N SER A 126 -14.84 -2.07 -12.09
CA SER A 126 -14.04 -3.09 -12.79
C SER A 126 -13.82 -4.37 -11.96
N LEU A 127 -13.57 -4.24 -10.65
CA LEU A 127 -13.46 -5.41 -9.75
C LEU A 127 -14.80 -6.11 -9.56
N SER A 128 -15.88 -5.35 -9.35
CA SER A 128 -17.24 -5.91 -9.21
C SER A 128 -17.68 -6.68 -10.46
N LEU A 129 -17.37 -6.15 -11.66
CA LEU A 129 -17.67 -6.81 -12.93
C LEU A 129 -16.86 -8.09 -13.11
N LEU A 130 -15.57 -8.10 -12.78
CA LEU A 130 -14.72 -9.29 -12.83
C LEU A 130 -15.23 -10.39 -11.90
N ILE A 131 -15.60 -10.03 -10.66
CA ILE A 131 -16.18 -10.95 -9.69
C ILE A 131 -17.50 -11.54 -10.21
N ALA A 132 -18.38 -10.71 -10.78
CA ALA A 132 -19.64 -11.16 -11.36
C ALA A 132 -19.43 -12.16 -12.51
N VAL A 133 -18.43 -11.93 -13.38
CA VAL A 133 -18.08 -12.83 -14.48
C VAL A 133 -17.55 -14.17 -13.95
N PHE A 134 -16.67 -14.15 -12.95
CA PHE A 134 -16.15 -15.37 -12.33
C PHE A 134 -17.26 -16.21 -11.69
N VAL A 135 -18.18 -15.56 -10.97
CA VAL A 135 -19.34 -16.25 -10.38
C VAL A 135 -20.22 -16.88 -11.47
N GLY A 136 -20.46 -16.16 -12.57
CA GLY A 136 -21.19 -16.71 -13.72
C GLY A 136 -20.54 -17.95 -14.33
N ILE A 137 -19.21 -17.94 -14.50
CA ILE A 137 -18.44 -19.08 -15.01
C ILE A 137 -18.54 -20.27 -14.05
N CYS A 138 -18.40 -20.05 -12.74
CA CYS A 138 -18.52 -21.10 -11.73
C CYS A 138 -19.90 -21.78 -11.76
N ILE A 139 -20.97 -21.01 -11.91
CA ILE A 139 -22.34 -21.54 -12.00
C ILE A 139 -22.51 -22.36 -13.28
N LEU A 140 -22.02 -21.88 -14.42
CA LEU A 140 -22.07 -22.62 -15.69
C LEU A 140 -21.33 -23.96 -15.60
N LEU A 141 -20.14 -23.98 -15.01
CA LEU A 141 -19.37 -25.22 -14.82
C LEU A 141 -20.13 -26.22 -13.93
N LEU A 142 -20.77 -25.76 -12.85
CA LEU A 142 -21.59 -26.63 -12.00
C LEU A 142 -22.77 -27.23 -12.76
N ILE A 143 -23.46 -26.44 -13.59
CA ILE A 143 -24.56 -26.95 -14.42
C ILE A 143 -24.05 -28.02 -15.40
N VAL A 144 -22.91 -27.79 -16.05
CA VAL A 144 -22.29 -28.75 -16.97
C VAL A 144 -21.97 -30.07 -16.27
N VAL A 145 -21.35 -30.02 -15.09
CA VAL A 145 -21.04 -31.22 -14.29
C VAL A 145 -22.32 -31.98 -13.92
N ILE A 146 -23.37 -31.28 -13.48
CA ILE A 146 -24.66 -31.90 -13.13
C ILE A 146 -25.32 -32.54 -14.36
N VAL A 147 -25.25 -31.91 -15.53
CA VAL A 147 -25.80 -32.45 -16.78
C VAL A 147 -25.05 -33.70 -17.22
N ILE A 148 -23.71 -33.69 -17.16
CA ILE A 148 -22.87 -34.84 -17.52
C ILE A 148 -23.11 -36.00 -16.56
N TRP A 149 -23.16 -35.74 -15.26
CA TRP A 149 -23.50 -36.76 -14.27
C TRP A 149 -24.90 -37.32 -14.49
N ASN A 150 -25.90 -36.46 -14.73
CA ASN A 150 -27.24 -36.95 -15.02
C ASN A 150 -27.29 -37.81 -16.30
N ARG A 151 -26.60 -37.40 -17.37
CA ARG A 151 -26.55 -38.19 -18.62
C ARG A 151 -25.82 -39.53 -18.42
N THR A 152 -24.73 -39.54 -17.67
CA THR A 152 -23.99 -40.77 -17.32
C THR A 152 -24.84 -41.72 -16.47
N THR A 153 -25.64 -41.20 -15.54
CA THR A 153 -26.54 -42.04 -14.73
C THR A 153 -27.71 -42.62 -15.52
N GLN A 154 -28.20 -41.90 -16.53
CA GLN A 154 -29.27 -42.38 -17.44
C GLN A 154 -28.74 -43.44 -18.42
N GLY A 155 -27.51 -43.28 -18.94
CA GLY A 155 -26.88 -44.25 -19.85
C GLY A 155 -26.60 -45.61 -19.19
N LYS A 156 -26.40 -45.64 -17.87
CA LYS A 156 -26.26 -46.91 -17.12
C LYS A 156 -27.59 -47.65 -16.90
N GLN A 157 -28.74 -47.01 -17.08
CA GLN A 157 -30.05 -47.66 -16.92
C GLN A 157 -30.62 -48.24 -18.23
N SER A 158 -30.03 -47.96 -19.40
CA SER A 158 -30.49 -48.50 -20.69
C SER A 158 -29.66 -49.66 -21.25
N LEU A 159 -28.59 -50.09 -20.57
CA LEU A 159 -27.82 -51.30 -20.92
C LEU A 159 -28.03 -52.46 -19.93
N GLY A 160 -28.95 -52.30 -18.98
CA GLY A 160 -29.28 -53.28 -17.95
C GLY A 160 -30.74 -53.76 -17.99
N LYS A 161 -31.35 -53.78 -19.17
CA LYS A 161 -32.61 -54.48 -19.45
C LYS A 161 -32.53 -55.13 -20.82
#